data_AF-A0A2A5XM72-F1
#
_entry.id   AF-A0A2A5XM72-F1
#
_cell.length_a   1.000
_cell.length_b   1.000
_cell.length_c   1.000
_cell.angle_alpha   90.00
_cell.angle_beta   90.00
_cell.angle_gamma   90.00
#
_symmetry.space_group_name_H-M   'P 1'
#
loop_
_entity.id
_entity.type
_entity.pdbx_description
1 polymer ?
#
loop_
_entity_poly.entity_id
_entity_poly.type
_entity_poly.pdbx_seq_one_letter_code
_entity_poly.pdbx_strand_id
1 'polypeptide(L)'
;MKIKYWIQAARLRTLPLAFSCILLSSSIVLVNNGNISFKILFLTLITTLLLQILSNFANDYGDALKNTDKNKKGEQRMVQSGKISRSQMKLAIQILSIVTFIVGLLLILVVFKNNFYQIFIFLIIGISSIIAAIKYTVGDNAYGYKAFGDISVFIFFGIIGVMGSYYLFTESFHWLTIP
;
A
#
# COMPACT_ATOMS: atom_id res chain seq x y z
N MET A 1 26.52 -0.48 1.88
CA MET A 1 25.25 0.26 2.10
C MET A 1 24.64 -0.22 3.42
N LYS A 2 24.22 0.66 4.35
CA LYS A 2 23.74 0.23 5.69
C LYS A 2 22.24 -0.04 5.68
N ILE A 3 21.80 -1.19 6.21
CA ILE A 3 20.39 -1.61 6.24
C ILE A 3 19.47 -0.60 6.94
N LYS A 4 19.99 0.13 7.93
CA LYS A 4 19.26 1.18 8.66
C LYS A 4 18.66 2.24 7.74
N TYR A 5 19.31 2.56 6.61
CA TYR A 5 18.79 3.57 5.68
C TYR A 5 17.56 3.06 4.93
N TRP A 6 17.50 1.77 4.60
CA TRP A 6 16.32 1.17 3.98
C TRP A 6 15.15 1.08 4.94
N ILE A 7 15.41 0.77 6.21
CA ILE A 7 14.39 0.79 7.27
C ILE A 7 13.83 2.21 7.45
N GLN A 8 14.70 3.22 7.43
CA GLN A 8 14.28 4.62 7.52
C GLN A 8 13.47 5.06 6.29
N ALA A 9 13.90 4.69 5.07
CA ALA A 9 13.14 4.93 3.85
C ALA A 9 11.78 4.23 3.82
N ALA A 10 11.66 3.07 4.49
CA ALA A 10 10.40 2.32 4.58
C ALA A 10 9.39 2.98 5.52
N ARG A 11 9.83 3.92 6.37
CA ARG A 11 9.01 4.73 7.29
C ARG A 11 8.04 3.88 8.10
N LEU A 12 8.60 2.98 8.92
CA LEU A 12 7.82 2.02 9.71
C LEU A 12 6.71 2.67 10.56
N ARG A 13 6.88 3.94 10.97
CA ARG A 13 5.85 4.73 11.66
C ARG A 13 4.58 5.01 10.85
N THR A 14 4.57 4.79 9.54
CA THR A 14 3.36 4.86 8.68
C THR A 14 2.62 3.53 8.60
N LEU A 15 3.23 2.43 9.02
CA LEU A 15 2.60 1.10 8.99
C LEU A 15 1.40 0.97 9.93
N PRO A 16 1.37 1.57 11.14
CA PRO A 16 0.18 1.52 11.98
C PRO A 16 -1.09 2.02 11.29
N LEU A 17 -0.99 3.04 10.43
CA LEU A 17 -2.12 3.55 9.66
C LEU A 17 -2.60 2.52 8.63
N ALA A 18 -1.68 1.90 7.88
CA ALA A 18 -2.06 0.91 6.87
C ALA A 18 -2.64 -0.36 7.51
N PHE A 19 -2.08 -0.79 8.64
CA PHE A 19 -2.53 -1.97 9.36
C PHE A 19 -3.84 -1.74 10.12
N SER A 20 -4.14 -0.52 10.57
CA SER A 20 -5.40 -0.25 11.28
C SER A 20 -6.62 -0.57 10.40
N CYS A 21 -6.55 -0.33 9.09
CA CYS A 21 -7.61 -0.69 8.15
C CYS A 21 -7.90 -2.20 8.15
N ILE A 22 -6.84 -3.01 8.13
CA ILE A 22 -6.93 -4.48 8.08
C ILE A 22 -7.38 -5.02 9.43
N LEU A 23 -6.85 -4.44 10.53
CA LEU A 23 -7.23 -4.82 11.89
C LEU A 23 -8.69 -4.50 12.16
N LEU A 24 -9.16 -3.30 11.83
CA LEU A 24 -10.57 -2.91 11.95
C LEU A 24 -11.48 -3.90 11.22
N SER A 25 -11.17 -4.19 9.94
CA SER A 25 -11.96 -5.11 9.14
C SER A 25 -11.95 -6.53 9.73
N SER A 26 -10.79 -7.01 10.18
CA SER A 26 -10.67 -8.31 10.84
C SER A 26 -11.49 -8.37 12.14
N SER A 27 -11.55 -7.28 12.92
CA SER A 27 -12.35 -7.19 14.13
C SER A 27 -13.85 -7.26 13.82
N ILE A 28 -14.31 -6.54 12.79
CA ILE A 28 -15.72 -6.59 12.36
C ILE A 28 -16.08 -8.01 11.92
N VAL A 29 -15.22 -8.67 11.15
CA VAL A 29 -15.43 -10.08 10.72
C VAL A 29 -15.50 -11.02 11.91
N LEU A 30 -14.59 -10.90 12.88
CA LEU A 30 -14.58 -11.75 14.06
C LEU A 30 -15.85 -11.58 14.91
N VAL A 31 -16.35 -10.36 15.06
CA VAL A 31 -17.58 -10.06 15.80
C VAL A 31 -18.83 -10.62 15.09
N ASN A 32 -18.90 -10.51 13.75
CA ASN A 32 -20.08 -10.88 12.98
C ASN A 32 -20.12 -12.37 12.60
N ASN A 33 -18.97 -12.95 12.25
CA ASN A 33 -18.89 -14.31 11.68
C ASN A 33 -18.27 -15.32 12.65
N GLY A 34 -17.66 -14.86 13.75
CA GLY A 34 -17.05 -15.71 14.78
C GLY A 34 -15.73 -16.39 14.36
N ASN A 35 -15.29 -16.26 13.11
CA ASN A 35 -14.03 -16.81 12.62
C ASN A 35 -13.41 -15.95 11.51
N ILE A 36 -12.10 -16.13 11.30
CA ILE A 36 -11.36 -15.52 10.19
C ILE A 36 -10.27 -16.49 9.71
N SER A 37 -10.03 -16.53 8.41
CA SER A 37 -8.91 -17.28 7.85
C SER A 37 -7.59 -16.56 8.14
N PHE A 38 -6.80 -17.10 9.07
CA PHE A 38 -5.46 -16.58 9.36
C PHE A 38 -4.55 -16.52 8.13
N LYS A 39 -4.73 -17.45 7.19
CA LYS A 39 -3.99 -17.45 5.92
C LYS A 39 -4.30 -16.20 5.09
N ILE A 40 -5.58 -15.85 4.94
CA ILE A 40 -6.01 -14.67 4.18
C ILE A 40 -5.61 -13.39 4.93
N LEU A 41 -5.79 -13.35 6.25
CA LEU A 41 -5.37 -12.23 7.09
C LEU A 41 -3.87 -11.94 6.94
N PHE A 42 -3.04 -12.98 7.04
CA PHE A 42 -1.59 -12.85 6.91
C PHE A 42 -1.16 -12.35 5.52
N LEU A 43 -1.72 -12.93 4.45
CA LEU A 43 -1.47 -12.47 3.08
C LEU A 43 -1.93 -11.03 2.85
N THR A 44 -3.05 -10.62 3.46
CA THR A 44 -3.58 -9.25 3.39
C THR A 44 -2.65 -8.27 4.11
N LEU A 45 -2.15 -8.62 5.30
CA LEU A 45 -1.18 -7.82 6.05
C LEU A 45 0.15 -7.67 5.29
N ILE A 46 0.67 -8.75 4.68
CA ILE A 46 1.89 -8.68 3.86
C ILE A 46 1.65 -7.79 2.64
N THR A 47 0.55 -7.97 1.92
CA THR A 47 0.23 -7.15 0.75
C THR A 47 0.17 -5.66 1.12
N THR A 48 -0.49 -5.35 2.24
CA THR A 48 -0.60 -4.00 2.79
C THR A 48 0.75 -3.42 3.18
N LEU A 49 1.60 -4.21 3.86
CA LEU A 49 2.96 -3.84 4.23
C LEU A 49 3.79 -3.47 2.99
N LEU A 50 3.76 -4.32 1.96
CA LEU A 50 4.54 -4.12 0.74
C LEU A 50 4.06 -2.87 -0.03
N LEU A 51 2.75 -2.66 -0.15
CA LEU A 51 2.17 -1.44 -0.74
C LEU A 51 2.58 -0.18 0.02
N GLN A 52 2.57 -0.21 1.35
CA GLN A 52 2.96 0.93 2.17
C GLN A 52 4.45 1.27 2.02
N ILE A 53 5.32 0.25 2.02
CA ILE A 53 6.76 0.43 1.78
C ILE A 53 6.99 0.95 0.35
N LEU A 54 6.27 0.43 -0.65
CA LEU A 54 6.36 0.87 -2.04
C LEU A 54 6.02 2.34 -2.19
N SER A 55 4.90 2.78 -1.59
CA SER A 55 4.50 4.19 -1.56
C SER A 55 5.58 5.06 -0.90
N ASN A 56 6.15 4.62 0.23
CA ASN A 56 7.20 5.36 0.92
C ASN A 56 8.48 5.50 0.10
N PHE A 57 8.91 4.44 -0.59
CA PHE A 57 10.07 4.46 -1.48
C PHE A 57 9.83 5.36 -2.70
N ALA A 58 8.65 5.25 -3.33
CA ALA A 58 8.24 6.11 -4.43
C ALA A 58 8.25 7.59 -4.02
N ASN A 59 7.76 7.90 -2.81
CA ASN A 59 7.77 9.25 -2.25
C ASN A 59 9.19 9.80 -2.06
N ASP A 60 10.12 9.02 -1.48
CA ASP A 60 11.52 9.45 -1.33
C ASP A 60 12.18 9.69 -2.70
N TYR A 61 11.92 8.82 -3.67
CA TYR A 61 12.42 8.96 -5.04
C TYR A 61 11.85 10.19 -5.76
N GLY A 62 10.54 10.38 -5.76
CA GLY A 62 9.85 11.49 -6.42
C GLY A 62 10.24 12.85 -5.84
N ASP A 63 10.29 12.96 -4.51
CA ASP A 63 10.74 14.18 -3.83
C ASP A 63 12.21 14.50 -4.16
N ALA A 64 13.06 13.48 -4.33
CA ALA A 64 14.46 13.69 -4.74
C ALA A 64 14.62 14.19 -6.18
N LEU A 65 13.65 13.94 -7.07
CA LEU A 65 13.66 14.46 -8.44
C LEU A 65 13.21 15.93 -8.49
N LYS A 66 12.23 16.30 -7.67
CA LYS A 66 11.62 17.64 -7.69
C LYS A 66 12.36 18.69 -6.85
N ASN A 67 13.46 18.31 -6.17
CA ASN A 67 14.21 19.18 -5.25
C ASN A 67 13.33 19.87 -4.18
N THR A 68 12.18 19.27 -3.85
CA THR A 68 11.10 19.91 -3.08
C THR A 68 11.39 20.11 -1.59
N ASP A 69 12.49 19.59 -1.05
CA ASP A 69 12.74 19.52 0.40
C ASP A 69 14.13 20.07 0.80
N LYS A 70 14.46 21.33 0.50
CA LYS A 70 15.62 21.98 1.17
C LYS A 70 15.31 22.44 2.60
N ASN A 71 14.04 22.73 2.91
CA ASN A 71 13.63 23.35 4.19
C ASN A 71 12.45 22.65 4.90
N LYS A 72 12.06 21.42 4.52
CA LYS A 72 10.95 20.72 5.20
C LYS A 72 11.36 20.21 6.58
N LYS A 73 10.55 20.53 7.60
CA LYS A 73 10.57 19.85 8.92
C LYS A 73 9.91 18.48 8.77
N GLY A 74 10.70 17.42 8.74
CA GLY A 74 10.21 16.04 8.57
C GLY A 74 11.34 15.02 8.63
N GLU A 75 11.02 13.75 8.42
CA GLU A 75 12.04 12.69 8.30
C GLU A 75 13.05 13.00 7.20
N GLN A 76 14.33 12.81 7.52
CA GLN A 76 15.38 12.88 6.53
C GLN A 76 15.09 11.89 5.39
N ARG A 77 15.07 12.41 4.16
CA ARG A 77 14.93 11.63 2.93
C ARG A 77 16.24 10.93 2.59
N MET A 78 16.20 9.63 2.35
CA MET A 78 17.41 8.83 2.15
C MET A 78 18.02 9.05 0.77
N VAL A 79 17.19 9.37 -0.23
CA VAL A 79 17.67 9.65 -1.58
C VAL A 79 18.26 11.06 -1.68
N GLN A 80 17.58 12.07 -1.14
CA GLN A 80 18.09 13.45 -1.14
C GLN A 80 19.35 13.62 -0.28
N SER A 81 19.46 12.91 0.84
CA SER A 81 20.67 12.93 1.68
C SER A 81 21.86 12.17 1.08
N GLY A 82 21.68 11.55 -0.09
CA GLY A 82 22.71 10.77 -0.78
C GLY A 82 23.06 9.44 -0.09
N LYS A 83 22.31 9.02 0.94
CA LYS A 83 22.54 7.75 1.64
C LYS A 83 22.09 6.54 0.83
N ILE A 84 21.11 6.72 -0.05
CA ILE A 84 20.67 5.78 -1.08
C ILE A 84 20.72 6.51 -2.42
N SER A 85 21.30 5.92 -3.46
CA SER A 85 21.32 6.57 -4.77
C SER A 85 19.94 6.54 -5.44
N ARG A 86 19.69 7.48 -6.36
CA ARG A 86 18.46 7.48 -7.19
C ARG A 86 18.28 6.17 -7.96
N SER A 87 19.37 5.62 -8.52
CA SER A 87 19.34 4.35 -9.25
C SER A 87 18.98 3.17 -8.34
N GLN A 88 19.54 3.12 -7.14
CA GLN A 88 19.23 2.09 -6.14
C GLN A 88 17.76 2.14 -5.72
N MET A 89 17.24 3.34 -5.41
CA MET A 89 15.84 3.48 -5.02
C MET A 89 14.89 3.13 -6.17
N LYS A 90 15.20 3.54 -7.40
CA LYS A 90 14.41 3.17 -8.59
C LYS A 90 14.34 1.66 -8.78
N LEU A 91 15.47 0.97 -8.66
CA LEU A 91 15.52 -0.50 -8.74
C LEU A 91 14.72 -1.15 -7.61
N ALA A 92 14.82 -0.64 -6.39
CA ALA A 92 14.05 -1.14 -5.25
C ALA A 92 12.54 -0.99 -5.47
N ILE A 93 12.07 0.14 -6.00
CA ILE A 93 10.67 0.36 -6.37
C ILE A 93 10.21 -0.67 -7.41
N GLN A 94 11.01 -0.94 -8.44
CA GLN A 94 10.69 -1.93 -9.47
C GLN A 94 10.55 -3.34 -8.90
N ILE A 95 11.55 -3.79 -8.12
CA ILE A 95 11.54 -5.10 -7.48
C ILE A 95 10.35 -5.21 -6.53
N LEU A 96 10.13 -4.20 -5.69
CA LEU A 96 9.05 -4.21 -4.71
C LEU A 96 7.67 -4.19 -5.38
N SER A 97 7.51 -3.53 -6.52
CA SER A 97 6.28 -3.56 -7.31
C SER A 97 5.97 -4.98 -7.81
N ILE A 98 6.98 -5.68 -8.33
CA ILE A 98 6.83 -7.08 -8.80
C ILE A 98 6.48 -8.00 -7.63
N VAL A 99 7.20 -7.89 -6.50
CA VAL A 99 6.94 -8.70 -5.31
C VAL A 99 5.53 -8.43 -4.77
N THR A 100 5.12 -7.16 -4.70
CA THR A 100 3.77 -6.77 -4.27
C THR A 100 2.71 -7.35 -5.20
N PHE A 101 2.93 -7.31 -6.51
CA PHE A 101 2.03 -7.90 -7.50
C PHE A 101 1.89 -9.42 -7.31
N ILE A 102 3.00 -10.14 -7.13
CA ILE A 102 2.98 -11.59 -6.94
C ILE A 102 2.24 -11.97 -5.66
N VAL A 103 2.52 -11.29 -4.54
CA VAL A 103 1.87 -11.56 -3.26
C VAL A 103 0.37 -11.20 -3.32
N GLY A 104 0.02 -10.07 -3.94
CA GLY A 104 -1.37 -9.68 -4.16
C GLY A 104 -2.13 -10.65 -5.05
N LEU A 105 -1.51 -11.13 -6.13
CA LEU A 105 -2.08 -12.15 -7.01
C LEU A 105 -2.31 -13.46 -6.24
N LEU A 106 -1.35 -13.89 -5.42
CA LEU A 106 -1.50 -15.07 -4.58
C LEU A 106 -2.68 -14.92 -3.59
N LEU A 107 -2.81 -13.75 -2.95
CA LEU A 107 -3.95 -13.45 -2.08
C LEU A 107 -5.28 -13.59 -2.83
N ILE A 108 -5.41 -12.95 -3.99
CA ILE A 108 -6.62 -12.98 -4.82
C ILE A 108 -6.98 -14.42 -5.22
N LEU A 109 -5.99 -15.22 -5.66
CA LEU A 109 -6.21 -16.61 -6.04
C LEU A 109 -6.58 -17.51 -4.86
N VAL A 110 -6.02 -17.24 -3.67
CA VAL A 110 -6.36 -17.98 -2.44
C VAL A 110 -7.80 -17.71 -2.00
N VAL A 111 -8.26 -16.45 -2.11
CA VAL A 111 -9.62 -16.04 -1.73
C VAL A 111 -10.63 -16.57 -2.74
N PHE A 112 -10.51 -16.15 -4.01
CA PHE A 112 -11.58 -16.32 -4.99
C PHE A 112 -11.51 -17.63 -5.78
N LYS A 113 -10.38 -18.36 -5.71
CA LYS A 113 -10.17 -19.67 -6.35
C LYS A 113 -10.50 -19.67 -7.85
N ASN A 114 -11.72 -20.10 -8.23
CA ASN A 114 -12.18 -20.20 -9.61
C ASN A 114 -13.20 -19.10 -9.99
N ASN A 115 -13.48 -18.14 -9.10
CA ASN A 115 -14.37 -17.01 -9.40
C ASN A 115 -13.63 -15.96 -10.23
N PHE A 116 -13.55 -16.20 -11.54
CA PHE A 116 -12.82 -15.35 -12.48
C PHE A 116 -13.28 -13.89 -12.47
N TYR A 117 -14.56 -13.64 -12.23
CA TYR A 117 -15.11 -12.29 -12.17
C TYR A 117 -14.53 -11.49 -11.00
N GLN A 118 -14.53 -12.07 -9.79
CA GLN A 118 -13.94 -11.44 -8.62
C GLN A 118 -12.42 -11.32 -8.71
N ILE A 119 -11.75 -12.34 -9.27
CA ILE A 119 -10.30 -12.30 -9.54
C ILE A 119 -9.98 -11.11 -10.43
N PHE A 120 -10.72 -10.93 -11.52
CA PHE A 120 -10.49 -9.84 -12.47
C PHE A 120 -10.68 -8.47 -11.82
N ILE A 121 -11.75 -8.27 -11.05
CA ILE A 121 -12.01 -7.01 -10.34
C ILE A 121 -10.89 -6.70 -9.34
N PHE A 122 -10.54 -7.65 -8.49
CA PHE A 122 -9.51 -7.43 -7.48
C PHE A 122 -8.11 -7.29 -8.08
N LEU A 123 -7.86 -7.91 -9.24
CA LEU A 123 -6.62 -7.71 -9.99
C LEU A 123 -6.51 -6.26 -10.48
N ILE A 124 -7.60 -5.70 -11.01
CA ILE A 124 -7.66 -4.28 -11.41
C ILE A 124 -7.42 -3.38 -10.20
N ILE A 125 -8.08 -3.63 -9.06
CA ILE A 125 -7.89 -2.85 -7.82
C ILE A 125 -6.44 -2.94 -7.33
N GLY A 126 -5.85 -4.15 -7.32
CA GLY A 126 -4.48 -4.39 -6.89
C GLY A 126 -3.45 -3.67 -7.78
N ILE A 127 -3.58 -3.81 -9.11
CA ILE A 127 -2.71 -3.11 -10.07
C ILE A 127 -2.88 -1.59 -9.92
N SER A 128 -4.11 -1.11 -9.79
CA SER A 128 -4.38 0.33 -9.58
C SER A 128 -3.75 0.84 -8.29
N SER A 129 -3.73 0.05 -7.23
CA SER A 129 -3.10 0.40 -5.95
C SER A 129 -1.58 0.50 -6.06
N ILE A 130 -0.93 -0.41 -6.81
CA ILE A 130 0.52 -0.31 -7.11
C ILE A 130 0.81 0.95 -7.93
N ILE A 131 0.02 1.21 -8.98
CA ILE A 131 0.18 2.40 -9.82
C ILE A 131 -0.02 3.67 -9.00
N ALA A 132 -1.04 3.72 -8.15
CA ALA A 132 -1.35 4.83 -7.28
C ALA A 132 -0.21 5.10 -6.29
N ALA A 133 0.30 4.05 -5.62
CA ALA A 133 1.44 4.18 -4.71
C ALA A 133 2.67 4.84 -5.38
N ILE A 134 2.92 4.56 -6.66
CA ILE A 134 4.03 5.14 -7.41
C ILE A 134 3.69 6.55 -7.93
N LYS A 135 2.55 6.70 -8.62
CA LYS A 135 2.13 7.97 -9.24
C LYS A 135 1.66 9.02 -8.24
N TYR A 136 1.57 8.70 -6.95
CA TYR A 136 1.33 9.69 -5.91
C TYR A 136 2.39 10.81 -5.96
N THR A 137 3.66 10.45 -6.18
CA THR A 137 4.79 11.40 -6.19
C THR A 137 5.70 11.31 -7.42
N VAL A 138 5.71 10.19 -8.15
CA VAL A 138 6.60 9.98 -9.29
C VAL A 138 5.94 10.37 -10.61
N GLY A 139 6.64 11.20 -11.40
CA GLY A 139 6.23 11.65 -12.74
C GLY A 139 5.65 13.06 -12.79
N ASP A 140 5.50 13.58 -14.02
CA ASP A 140 5.05 14.95 -14.30
C ASP A 140 3.60 15.20 -13.87
N ASN A 141 2.79 14.13 -13.87
CA ASN A 141 1.38 14.14 -13.46
C ASN A 141 1.14 13.56 -12.06
N ALA A 142 2.16 13.57 -11.18
CA ALA A 142 2.02 13.05 -9.83
C ALA A 142 0.90 13.77 -9.07
N TYR A 143 -0.16 13.03 -8.73
CA TYR A 143 -1.42 13.61 -8.27
C TYR A 143 -1.39 14.02 -6.79
N GLY A 144 -0.45 13.50 -6.00
CA GLY A 144 -0.22 13.92 -4.61
C GLY A 144 0.19 15.40 -4.49
N TYR A 145 0.64 16.02 -5.58
CA TYR A 145 0.94 17.46 -5.65
C TYR A 145 -0.18 18.29 -6.29
N LYS A 146 -1.31 17.67 -6.68
CA LYS A 146 -2.43 18.32 -7.38
C LYS A 146 -3.68 18.45 -6.50
N ALA A 147 -3.52 18.56 -5.18
CA ALA A 147 -4.60 18.62 -4.17
C ALA A 147 -5.53 17.39 -4.09
N PHE A 148 -5.21 16.27 -4.77
CA PHE A 148 -5.96 15.01 -4.69
C PHE A 148 -5.51 14.08 -3.55
N GLY A 149 -4.70 14.58 -2.61
CA GLY A 149 -4.15 13.80 -1.51
C GLY A 149 -5.22 13.19 -0.62
N ASP A 150 -6.15 14.02 -0.13
CA ASP A 150 -7.19 13.59 0.82
C ASP A 150 -8.16 12.57 0.19
N ILE A 151 -8.53 12.79 -1.08
CA ILE A 151 -9.35 11.84 -1.86
C ILE A 151 -8.61 10.50 -1.99
N SER A 152 -7.31 10.53 -2.29
CA SER A 152 -6.51 9.31 -2.35
C SER A 152 -6.46 8.59 -1.00
N VAL A 153 -6.32 9.33 0.11
CA VAL A 153 -6.31 8.73 1.45
C VAL A 153 -7.66 8.06 1.74
N PHE A 154 -8.77 8.75 1.46
CA PHE A 154 -10.12 8.19 1.64
C PHE A 154 -10.35 6.93 0.79
N ILE A 155 -9.92 6.93 -0.47
CA ILE A 155 -10.08 5.77 -1.36
C ILE A 155 -9.22 4.59 -0.88
N PHE A 156 -7.92 4.79 -0.63
CA PHE A 156 -7.01 3.67 -0.36
C PHE A 156 -7.02 3.19 1.08
N PHE A 157 -7.16 4.09 2.06
CA PHE A 157 -7.21 3.72 3.48
C PHE A 157 -8.64 3.58 4.03
N GLY A 158 -9.64 4.19 3.38
CA GLY A 158 -11.05 3.99 3.72
C GLY A 158 -11.67 2.86 2.90
N ILE A 159 -12.07 3.16 1.66
CA ILE A 159 -12.85 2.24 0.82
C ILE A 159 -12.08 0.93 0.55
N ILE A 160 -10.91 1.01 -0.08
CA ILE A 160 -10.14 -0.18 -0.47
C ILE A 160 -9.55 -0.85 0.78
N GLY A 161 -9.01 -0.06 1.71
CA GLY A 161 -8.37 -0.57 2.92
C GLY A 161 -9.33 -1.31 3.84
N VAL A 162 -10.48 -0.72 4.15
CA VAL A 162 -11.47 -1.29 5.09
C VAL A 162 -12.45 -2.20 4.35
N MET A 163 -13.24 -1.66 3.42
CA MET A 163 -14.27 -2.46 2.73
C MET A 163 -13.64 -3.57 1.87
N GLY A 164 -12.54 -3.27 1.17
CA GLY A 164 -11.85 -4.26 0.35
C GLY A 164 -11.26 -5.41 1.17
N SER A 165 -10.69 -5.14 2.35
CA SER A 165 -10.16 -6.21 3.20
C SER A 165 -11.28 -7.02 3.87
N TYR A 166 -12.38 -6.39 4.29
CA TYR A 166 -13.57 -7.11 4.75
C TYR A 166 -14.11 -8.06 3.67
N TYR A 167 -14.17 -7.59 2.42
CA TYR A 167 -14.60 -8.41 1.29
C TYR A 167 -13.63 -9.56 1.03
N LEU A 168 -12.32 -9.35 1.14
CA LEU A 168 -11.34 -10.45 1.04
C LEU A 168 -11.54 -11.52 2.12
N PHE A 169 -12.05 -11.15 3.30
CA PHE A 169 -12.28 -12.09 4.41
C PHE A 169 -13.62 -12.82 4.33
N THR A 170 -14.65 -12.23 3.71
CA THR A 170 -16.04 -12.72 3.79
C THR A 170 -16.71 -12.92 2.44
N GLU A 171 -16.12 -12.42 1.35
CA GLU A 171 -16.71 -12.34 0.01
C GLU A 171 -18.09 -11.64 0.00
N SER A 172 -18.32 -10.76 0.98
CA SER A 172 -19.58 -10.04 1.19
C SER A 172 -19.32 -8.58 1.61
N PHE A 173 -20.36 -7.75 1.54
CA PHE A 173 -20.32 -6.38 2.03
C PHE A 173 -21.05 -6.24 3.37
N HIS A 174 -20.57 -5.32 4.20
CA HIS A 174 -21.20 -4.99 5.48
C HIS A 174 -21.18 -3.48 5.72
N TRP A 175 -22.32 -2.92 6.12
CA TRP A 175 -22.50 -1.47 6.27
C TRP A 175 -21.57 -0.84 7.32
N LEU A 176 -21.20 -1.57 8.38
CA LEU A 176 -20.18 -1.12 9.35
C LEU A 176 -18.79 -0.86 8.77
N THR A 177 -18.52 -1.28 7.53
CA THR A 177 -17.23 -1.03 6.86
C THR A 177 -17.20 0.25 6.03
N ILE A 178 -18.34 0.93 5.91
CA ILE A 178 -18.43 2.22 5.21
C ILE A 178 -17.72 3.29 6.06
N PRO A 179 -16.65 3.94 5.53
CA PRO A 179 -15.89 4.96 6.25
C PRO A 179 -16.65 6.28 6.46
#